data_AF-A0AAW0D0C9-F1
#
_entry.id   AF-A0AAW0D0C9-F1
#
_cell.length_a   1.000
_cell.length_b   1.000
_cell.length_c   1.000
_cell.angle_alpha   90.00
_cell.angle_beta   90.00
_cell.angle_gamma   90.00
#
_symmetry.space_group_name_H-M   'P 1'
#
loop_
_entity.id
_entity.type
_entity.pdbx_description
1 polymer ?
#
loop_
_entity_poly.entity_id
_entity_poly.type
_entity_poly.pdbx_seq_one_letter_code
_entity_poly.pdbx_strand_id
1 'polypeptide(L)'
;MSFRNLFASVLLAVLCTSINAAPAPSWLKHSTHGKRVIANGHTLQYYQPEAQFTTYGAGKPMANAKPFDEKEGLTSNTLTWIQNNMKLDDTSLVWQSGWSMKNMSCGYVNQAHDGIPFANAVANVMFKDNNAVSFGNSFIDKSKATIAPSKPAIDVKDAVAKAQSVLGGSNSGLKESTLKYWARPDGSAALVHAVQVQNRQTGTFFEAYVDAHNGEVISAADFVAHATFRALPIQKSNIDDGLEVIVDPENLQSSPNGWNSFLGENTTDTSGNNVVALALNTTEMFLEGTIGSNGSLTFDFTFDGSKDPTDKTNIDASRANAFYIANAFHDFTYLYGFTEKAFNFQADNFEKGGVGSDPVLMSVQDISGFNNANFLTLPDGQPGECRMFIFNEVSPREDGAMENAIPVHELAHGLSNRLTGGGTATCLQTLESKGLGEGWSDTVADWTQQTSAQTKDFVIGARVEGNPAGFRTQPYSVDPTVNTLTYASVGFLIEQHNIGEVWANMLHNVYAALVDEHGFSDKAMTDPNGSEGNVVFLHLLIDGLSLNPCNPTFQDARDAIIQADQNRYNGQNECLLWKAFASRGLGVNARRFQDDDTVPNNC
;
A
#
# COMPACT_ATOMS: atom_id res chain seq x y z
N MET A 1 -36.08 16.56 64.25
CA MET A 1 -37.11 15.61 63.78
C MET A 1 -36.50 14.82 62.64
N SER A 2 -36.32 13.52 62.87
CA SER A 2 -35.34 12.67 62.21
C SER A 2 -35.94 11.83 61.09
N PHE A 3 -35.29 11.91 59.92
CA PHE A 3 -34.98 10.83 58.98
C PHE A 3 -35.78 9.53 59.11
N ARG A 4 -36.84 9.40 58.31
CA ARG A 4 -37.38 8.14 57.77
C ARG A 4 -38.57 8.48 56.88
N ASN A 5 -38.31 8.86 55.62
CA ASN A 5 -39.30 8.82 54.52
C ASN A 5 -38.71 9.18 53.14
N LEU A 6 -37.39 9.03 52.94
CA LEU A 6 -36.77 9.22 51.62
C LEU A 6 -36.45 7.91 50.88
N PHE A 7 -36.72 6.75 51.51
CA PHE A 7 -36.37 5.44 50.95
C PHE A 7 -37.54 4.69 50.28
N ALA A 8 -38.77 5.21 50.33
CA ALA A 8 -39.93 4.58 49.69
C ALA A 8 -40.26 5.17 48.30
N SER A 9 -39.71 6.33 47.94
CA SER A 9 -40.06 7.04 46.68
C SER A 9 -39.02 6.89 45.57
N VAL A 10 -37.84 6.32 45.88
CA VAL A 10 -36.79 6.05 44.87
C VAL A 10 -36.83 4.60 44.38
N LEU A 11 -37.49 3.68 45.09
CA LEU A 11 -37.57 2.27 44.70
C LEU A 11 -38.70 1.92 43.73
N LEU A 12 -39.61 2.86 43.41
CA LEU A 12 -40.72 2.63 42.46
C LEU A 12 -40.52 3.32 41.10
N ALA A 13 -39.46 4.12 40.93
CA ALA A 13 -39.11 4.78 39.66
C ALA A 13 -37.98 4.07 38.88
N VAL A 14 -37.46 2.95 39.39
CA VAL A 14 -36.36 2.17 38.77
C VAL A 14 -36.83 0.83 38.18
N LEU A 15 -38.13 0.51 38.21
CA LEU A 15 -38.66 -0.80 37.79
C LEU A 15 -39.57 -0.81 36.56
N CYS A 16 -39.62 0.25 35.75
CA CYS A 16 -40.32 0.23 34.47
C CYS A 16 -39.59 1.08 33.42
N THR A 17 -38.51 0.52 32.85
CA THR A 17 -38.20 0.47 31.39
C THR A 17 -36.75 0.01 31.21
N SER A 18 -36.47 -1.25 31.52
CA SER A 18 -35.37 -1.97 30.90
C SER A 18 -35.97 -3.21 30.27
N ILE A 19 -36.49 -3.04 29.06
CA ILE A 19 -36.59 -4.16 28.13
C ILE A 19 -35.14 -4.46 27.78
N ASN A 20 -34.49 -5.30 28.58
CA ASN A 20 -33.27 -5.96 28.15
C ASN A 20 -33.67 -6.82 26.96
N ALA A 21 -33.45 -6.32 25.75
CA ALA A 21 -33.22 -7.19 24.62
C ALA A 21 -32.12 -8.16 25.07
N ALA A 22 -32.41 -9.46 25.03
CA ALA A 22 -31.40 -10.47 25.32
C ALA A 22 -30.14 -10.13 24.49
N PRO A 23 -28.94 -10.18 25.07
CA PRO A 23 -27.73 -9.94 24.29
C PRO A 23 -27.76 -10.94 23.13
N ALA A 24 -27.75 -10.41 21.90
CA ALA A 24 -27.67 -11.23 20.71
C ALA A 24 -26.48 -12.20 20.88
N PRO A 25 -26.61 -13.47 20.48
CA PRO A 25 -25.51 -14.42 20.56
C PRO A 25 -24.22 -13.82 19.99
N SER A 26 -23.06 -14.10 20.60
CA SER A 26 -21.78 -13.52 20.17
C SER A 26 -21.49 -13.74 18.68
N TRP A 27 -21.94 -14.87 18.12
CA TRP A 27 -21.80 -15.18 16.69
C TRP A 27 -22.56 -14.21 15.77
N LEU A 28 -23.71 -13.68 16.19
CA LEU A 28 -24.51 -12.72 15.43
C LEU A 28 -23.77 -11.37 15.28
N LYS A 29 -22.98 -11.00 16.30
CA LYS A 29 -22.13 -9.79 16.25
C LYS A 29 -21.07 -9.88 15.14
N HIS A 30 -20.52 -11.07 14.89
CA HIS A 30 -19.50 -11.26 13.85
C HIS A 30 -20.07 -11.22 12.42
N SER A 31 -21.36 -11.51 12.23
CA SER A 31 -22.00 -11.52 10.91
C SER A 31 -22.68 -10.19 10.53
N THR A 32 -22.94 -9.31 11.51
CA THR A 32 -23.76 -8.09 11.29
C THR A 32 -23.07 -6.79 11.70
N HIS A 33 -21.99 -6.82 12.49
CA HIS A 33 -21.34 -5.63 13.03
C HIS A 33 -19.84 -5.56 12.71
N GLY A 34 -19.36 -4.35 12.44
CA GLY A 34 -17.93 -4.03 12.30
C GLY A 34 -17.58 -2.74 13.04
N LYS A 35 -16.28 -2.51 13.27
CA LYS A 35 -15.76 -1.25 13.78
C LYS A 35 -14.57 -0.84 12.96
N ARG A 36 -14.45 0.46 12.68
CA ARG A 36 -13.30 1.02 11.99
C ARG A 36 -12.87 2.32 12.63
N VAL A 37 -11.58 2.44 12.90
CA VAL A 37 -10.96 3.72 13.22
C VAL A 37 -10.67 4.41 11.90
N ILE A 38 -11.20 5.62 11.73
CA ILE A 38 -10.94 6.49 10.57
C ILE A 38 -9.96 7.61 10.99
N ALA A 39 -9.53 8.41 10.02
CA ALA A 39 -8.68 9.57 10.28
C ALA A 39 -9.22 10.44 11.42
N ASN A 40 -8.31 11.09 12.17
CA ASN A 40 -8.60 11.90 13.36
C ASN A 40 -9.12 11.11 14.59
N GLY A 41 -8.94 9.78 14.64
CA GLY A 41 -9.23 8.96 15.83
C GLY A 41 -10.72 8.67 16.06
N HIS A 42 -11.60 9.01 15.12
CA HIS A 42 -13.01 8.64 15.19
C HIS A 42 -13.19 7.15 14.93
N THR A 43 -14.07 6.49 15.69
CA THR A 43 -14.46 5.10 15.43
C THR A 43 -15.86 5.07 14.84
N LEU A 44 -16.00 4.60 13.60
CA LEU A 44 -17.29 4.32 12.98
C LEU A 44 -17.70 2.87 13.27
N GLN A 45 -19.00 2.69 13.52
CA GLN A 45 -19.61 1.37 13.62
C GLN A 45 -20.27 1.03 12.28
N TYR A 46 -19.96 -0.15 11.77
CA TYR A 46 -20.58 -0.71 10.58
C TYR A 46 -21.68 -1.68 11.00
N TYR A 47 -22.84 -1.63 10.34
CA TYR A 47 -23.95 -2.54 10.60
C TYR A 47 -24.67 -2.94 9.32
N GLN A 48 -24.88 -4.24 9.17
CA GLN A 48 -25.75 -4.82 8.15
C GLN A 48 -26.81 -5.67 8.86
N PRO A 49 -28.11 -5.55 8.49
CA PRO A 49 -29.13 -6.48 8.96
C PRO A 49 -28.76 -7.92 8.63
N GLU A 50 -29.27 -8.85 9.43
CA GLU A 50 -28.98 -10.27 9.25
C GLU A 50 -29.40 -10.76 7.85
N ALA A 51 -28.45 -11.31 7.11
CA ALA A 51 -28.69 -11.83 5.78
C ALA A 51 -29.31 -13.23 5.83
N GLN A 52 -30.33 -13.45 5.01
CA GLN A 52 -30.97 -14.72 4.78
C GLN A 52 -30.72 -15.15 3.33
N PHE A 53 -30.29 -16.40 3.15
CA PHE A 53 -30.04 -16.96 1.83
C PHE A 53 -30.78 -18.30 1.67
N THR A 54 -31.50 -18.45 0.57
CA THR A 54 -32.23 -19.67 0.22
C THR A 54 -31.86 -20.11 -1.20
N THR A 55 -31.65 -21.41 -1.39
CA THR A 55 -31.47 -22.02 -2.71
C THR A 55 -32.63 -22.95 -3.02
N TYR A 56 -32.98 -23.07 -4.31
CA TYR A 56 -34.12 -23.86 -4.80
C TYR A 56 -33.71 -25.04 -5.67
N GLY A 57 -32.43 -25.45 -5.64
CA GLY A 57 -31.91 -26.56 -6.43
C GLY A 57 -32.16 -26.37 -7.94
N ALA A 58 -32.96 -27.25 -8.54
CA ALA A 58 -33.36 -27.18 -9.95
C ALA A 58 -34.22 -25.95 -10.30
N GLY A 59 -34.70 -25.21 -9.29
CA GLY A 59 -35.41 -23.95 -9.45
C GLY A 59 -36.88 -24.03 -9.05
N LYS A 60 -37.41 -22.91 -8.55
CA LYS A 60 -38.83 -22.70 -8.23
C LYS A 60 -39.50 -21.98 -9.41
N PRO A 61 -40.49 -22.59 -10.09
CA PRO A 61 -41.13 -22.00 -11.26
C PRO A 61 -41.82 -20.68 -10.94
N MET A 62 -41.73 -19.74 -11.88
CA MET A 62 -42.50 -18.51 -11.86
C MET A 62 -43.72 -18.61 -12.77
N ALA A 63 -44.92 -18.61 -12.18
CA ALA A 63 -46.16 -18.53 -12.94
C ALA A 63 -46.26 -17.16 -13.63
N ASN A 64 -46.55 -17.16 -14.95
CA ASN A 64 -46.71 -15.95 -15.76
C ASN A 64 -45.48 -15.02 -15.79
N ALA A 65 -44.27 -15.57 -15.77
CA ALA A 65 -43.05 -14.78 -15.91
C ALA A 65 -43.04 -14.01 -17.23
N LYS A 66 -42.66 -12.73 -17.17
CA LYS A 66 -42.35 -11.92 -18.35
C LYS A 66 -40.98 -12.31 -18.94
N PRO A 67 -40.65 -11.92 -20.17
CA PRO A 67 -39.31 -12.16 -20.74
C PRO A 67 -38.21 -11.59 -19.84
N PHE A 68 -37.21 -12.40 -19.46
CA PHE A 68 -36.13 -11.97 -18.57
C PHE A 68 -34.98 -11.25 -19.31
N ASP A 69 -34.89 -11.40 -20.61
CA ASP A 69 -33.95 -10.69 -21.49
C ASP A 69 -34.30 -9.21 -21.64
N GLU A 70 -35.55 -8.82 -21.35
CA GLU A 70 -36.00 -7.44 -21.31
C GLU A 70 -35.90 -6.85 -19.90
N LYS A 71 -35.41 -5.60 -19.78
CA LYS A 71 -35.27 -4.90 -18.50
C LYS A 71 -36.59 -4.86 -17.73
N GLU A 72 -37.70 -4.49 -18.38
CA GLU A 72 -39.01 -4.40 -17.73
C GLU A 72 -39.51 -5.76 -17.23
N GLY A 73 -39.27 -6.82 -17.99
CA GLY A 73 -39.67 -8.16 -17.61
C GLY A 73 -38.85 -8.69 -16.44
N LEU A 74 -37.52 -8.53 -16.45
CA LEU A 74 -36.66 -8.85 -15.31
C LEU A 74 -37.05 -8.06 -14.06
N THR A 75 -37.22 -6.74 -14.16
CA THR A 75 -37.66 -5.90 -13.05
C THR A 75 -38.99 -6.38 -12.46
N SER A 76 -40.00 -6.58 -13.31
CA SER A 76 -41.33 -7.04 -12.88
C SER A 76 -41.25 -8.42 -12.22
N ASN A 77 -40.52 -9.36 -12.81
CA ASN A 77 -40.37 -10.71 -12.28
C ASN A 77 -39.68 -10.70 -10.91
N THR A 78 -38.56 -9.98 -10.76
CA THR A 78 -37.84 -9.87 -9.48
C THR A 78 -38.72 -9.29 -8.39
N LEU A 79 -39.38 -8.15 -8.64
CA LEU A 79 -40.24 -7.50 -7.65
C LEU A 79 -41.39 -8.42 -7.23
N THR A 80 -42.14 -8.96 -8.20
CA THR A 80 -43.26 -9.87 -7.93
C THR A 80 -42.82 -11.12 -7.18
N TRP A 81 -41.66 -11.68 -7.51
CA TRP A 81 -41.14 -12.85 -6.82
C TRP A 81 -40.88 -12.54 -5.34
N ILE A 82 -40.20 -11.43 -5.05
CA ILE A 82 -39.84 -11.05 -3.67
C ILE A 82 -41.10 -10.73 -2.87
N GLN A 83 -42.02 -9.94 -3.44
CA GLN A 83 -43.29 -9.58 -2.82
C GLN A 83 -44.11 -10.80 -2.43
N ASN A 84 -44.24 -11.77 -3.34
CA ASN A 84 -44.98 -12.99 -3.05
C ASN A 84 -44.29 -13.88 -2.02
N ASN A 85 -42.95 -14.00 -2.11
CA ASN A 85 -42.19 -14.85 -1.20
C ASN A 85 -42.14 -14.30 0.22
N MET A 86 -42.11 -12.95 0.37
CA MET A 86 -41.99 -12.27 1.66
C MET A 86 -43.30 -11.62 2.14
N LYS A 87 -44.38 -11.70 1.35
CA LYS A 87 -45.69 -11.07 1.61
C LYS A 87 -45.60 -9.54 1.80
N LEU A 88 -44.89 -8.87 0.90
CA LEU A 88 -44.67 -7.42 0.92
C LEU A 88 -45.63 -6.69 -0.04
N ASP A 89 -45.96 -5.45 0.28
CA ASP A 89 -46.74 -4.55 -0.59
C ASP A 89 -45.92 -3.92 -1.73
N ASP A 90 -46.60 -3.25 -2.66
CA ASP A 90 -46.01 -2.61 -3.85
C ASP A 90 -45.11 -1.40 -3.57
N THR A 91 -45.19 -0.83 -2.37
CA THR A 91 -44.37 0.32 -1.98
C THR A 91 -43.13 -0.07 -1.20
N SER A 92 -43.00 -1.36 -0.88
CA SER A 92 -41.96 -1.86 0.01
C SER A 92 -40.62 -2.11 -0.65
N LEU A 93 -40.53 -2.03 -1.99
CA LEU A 93 -39.34 -2.35 -2.76
C LEU A 93 -39.05 -1.27 -3.81
N VAL A 94 -37.76 -1.01 -4.04
CA VAL A 94 -37.28 -0.18 -5.15
C VAL A 94 -36.32 -1.03 -5.98
N TRP A 95 -36.54 -1.06 -7.29
CA TRP A 95 -35.62 -1.71 -8.23
C TRP A 95 -34.27 -0.98 -8.26
N GLN A 96 -33.18 -1.72 -8.13
CA GLN A 96 -31.83 -1.16 -8.20
C GLN A 96 -31.22 -1.41 -9.58
N SER A 97 -31.00 -2.68 -9.93
CA SER A 97 -30.33 -3.09 -11.16
C SER A 97 -30.54 -4.58 -11.42
N GLY A 98 -30.07 -5.04 -12.58
CA GLY A 98 -30.09 -6.45 -12.93
C GLY A 98 -29.38 -6.69 -14.25
N TRP A 99 -29.13 -7.95 -14.54
CA TRP A 99 -28.50 -8.40 -15.78
C TRP A 99 -29.09 -9.73 -16.23
N SER A 100 -28.95 -10.00 -17.52
CA SER A 100 -29.37 -11.25 -18.17
C SER A 100 -28.29 -11.72 -19.15
N MET A 101 -27.91 -13.00 -19.07
CA MET A 101 -26.98 -13.66 -19.97
C MET A 101 -27.49 -15.06 -20.32
N LYS A 102 -27.80 -15.28 -21.60
CA LYS A 102 -28.38 -16.53 -22.11
C LYS A 102 -29.63 -16.93 -21.31
N ASN A 103 -29.51 -17.96 -20.47
CA ASN A 103 -30.60 -18.47 -19.64
C ASN A 103 -30.41 -18.16 -18.14
N MET A 104 -29.55 -17.21 -17.78
CA MET A 104 -29.38 -16.76 -16.40
C MET A 104 -29.70 -15.28 -16.30
N SER A 105 -30.41 -14.91 -15.25
CA SER A 105 -30.71 -13.51 -14.95
C SER A 105 -30.62 -13.24 -13.46
N CYS A 106 -30.15 -12.07 -13.07
CA CYS A 106 -30.11 -11.65 -11.68
C CYS A 106 -30.75 -10.27 -11.54
N GLY A 107 -31.63 -10.12 -10.55
CA GLY A 107 -32.20 -8.83 -10.18
C GLY A 107 -31.82 -8.44 -8.75
N TYR A 108 -31.51 -7.15 -8.56
CA TYR A 108 -31.14 -6.54 -7.29
C TYR A 108 -32.17 -5.47 -6.90
N VAL A 109 -32.59 -5.47 -5.64
CA VAL A 109 -33.59 -4.53 -5.12
C VAL A 109 -33.21 -4.03 -3.73
N ASN A 110 -33.69 -2.84 -3.40
CA ASN A 110 -33.64 -2.29 -2.04
C ASN A 110 -35.01 -2.44 -1.38
N GLN A 111 -35.04 -2.69 -0.08
CA GLN A 111 -36.24 -2.42 0.71
C GLN A 111 -36.48 -0.90 0.71
N ALA A 112 -37.75 -0.47 0.79
CA ALA A 112 -38.11 0.94 0.77
C ALA A 112 -39.16 1.30 1.82
N HIS A 113 -39.16 2.57 2.19
CA HIS A 113 -40.19 3.23 3.01
C HIS A 113 -40.41 4.64 2.45
N ASP A 114 -41.67 5.04 2.27
CA ASP A 114 -42.04 6.31 1.62
C ASP A 114 -41.37 6.56 0.26
N GLY A 115 -41.11 5.49 -0.50
CA GLY A 115 -40.40 5.56 -1.79
C GLY A 115 -38.89 5.80 -1.68
N ILE A 116 -38.33 5.91 -0.47
CA ILE A 116 -36.90 6.06 -0.22
C ILE A 116 -36.29 4.67 0.05
N PRO A 117 -35.24 4.27 -0.69
CA PRO A 117 -34.61 2.97 -0.51
C PRO A 117 -33.74 2.92 0.75
N PHE A 118 -33.66 1.75 1.37
CA PHE A 118 -32.68 1.45 2.40
C PHE A 118 -31.31 1.17 1.77
N ALA A 119 -30.25 1.71 2.36
CA ALA A 119 -28.87 1.49 1.93
C ALA A 119 -28.35 0.09 2.29
N ASN A 120 -28.71 -0.42 3.47
CA ASN A 120 -28.22 -1.67 4.04
C ASN A 120 -29.28 -2.78 4.14
N ALA A 121 -30.50 -2.56 3.64
CA ALA A 121 -31.54 -3.60 3.55
C ALA A 121 -31.85 -3.89 2.08
N VAL A 122 -31.21 -4.93 1.53
CA VAL A 122 -31.19 -5.24 0.09
C VAL A 122 -31.58 -6.69 -0.17
N ALA A 123 -31.93 -7.01 -1.41
CA ALA A 123 -32.19 -8.37 -1.83
C ALA A 123 -31.77 -8.63 -3.28
N ASN A 124 -31.50 -9.89 -3.58
CA ASN A 124 -31.16 -10.37 -4.91
C ASN A 124 -31.86 -11.69 -5.21
N VAL A 125 -32.33 -11.86 -6.45
CA VAL A 125 -32.89 -13.12 -6.94
C VAL A 125 -32.13 -13.54 -8.18
N MET A 126 -31.62 -14.78 -8.17
CA MET A 126 -31.06 -15.42 -9.36
C MET A 126 -32.12 -16.28 -10.02
N PHE A 127 -32.25 -16.14 -11.33
CA PHE A 127 -33.11 -16.91 -12.20
C PHE A 127 -32.29 -17.75 -13.17
N LYS A 128 -32.77 -18.95 -13.43
CA LYS A 128 -32.32 -19.80 -14.53
C LYS A 128 -33.52 -20.24 -15.34
N ASP A 129 -33.49 -19.96 -16.64
CA ASP A 129 -34.66 -20.04 -17.52
C ASP A 129 -35.83 -19.24 -16.90
N ASN A 130 -36.97 -19.89 -16.62
CA ASN A 130 -38.13 -19.27 -15.97
C ASN A 130 -38.26 -19.64 -14.48
N ASN A 131 -37.16 -20.04 -13.83
CA ASN A 131 -37.18 -20.51 -12.43
C ASN A 131 -36.28 -19.64 -11.55
N ALA A 132 -36.75 -19.27 -10.37
CA ALA A 132 -35.88 -18.71 -9.33
C ALA A 132 -35.04 -19.82 -8.72
N VAL A 133 -33.71 -19.68 -8.75
CA VAL A 133 -32.77 -20.70 -8.27
C VAL A 133 -32.11 -20.31 -6.95
N SER A 134 -32.01 -19.01 -6.65
CA SER A 134 -31.61 -18.53 -5.33
C SER A 134 -32.25 -17.20 -4.98
N PHE A 135 -32.34 -16.94 -3.67
CA PHE A 135 -32.81 -15.69 -3.10
C PHE A 135 -31.98 -15.31 -1.88
N GLY A 136 -31.36 -14.15 -1.93
CA GLY A 136 -30.70 -13.51 -0.79
C GLY A 136 -31.44 -12.24 -0.39
N ASN A 137 -31.56 -11.99 0.91
CA ASN A 137 -32.05 -10.69 1.41
C ASN A 137 -31.49 -10.35 2.80
N SER A 138 -31.46 -9.06 3.11
CA SER A 138 -31.14 -8.50 4.44
C SER A 138 -32.26 -7.53 4.89
N PHE A 139 -33.52 -7.84 4.59
CA PHE A 139 -34.62 -6.94 4.90
C PHE A 139 -34.91 -6.87 6.40
N ILE A 140 -35.31 -5.68 6.86
CA ILE A 140 -35.77 -5.49 8.23
C ILE A 140 -37.29 -5.67 8.34
N ASP A 141 -37.76 -6.06 9.52
CA ASP A 141 -39.19 -6.10 9.84
C ASP A 141 -39.71 -4.69 10.15
N LYS A 142 -40.17 -3.99 9.10
CA LYS A 142 -40.71 -2.62 9.19
C LYS A 142 -41.88 -2.50 10.18
N SER A 143 -42.60 -3.59 10.47
CA SER A 143 -43.75 -3.53 11.40
C SER A 143 -43.34 -3.36 12.87
N LYS A 144 -42.08 -3.71 13.18
CA LYS A 144 -41.49 -3.57 14.52
C LYS A 144 -40.46 -2.45 14.60
N ALA A 145 -40.06 -1.92 13.45
CA ALA A 145 -39.05 -0.87 13.36
C ALA A 145 -39.64 0.51 13.67
N THR A 146 -38.88 1.31 14.42
CA THR A 146 -39.13 2.75 14.51
C THR A 146 -38.39 3.44 13.37
N ILE A 147 -39.12 3.95 12.38
CA ILE A 147 -38.53 4.57 11.17
C ILE A 147 -38.62 6.10 11.28
N ALA A 148 -37.51 6.78 11.03
CA ALA A 148 -37.44 8.25 11.05
C ALA A 148 -38.29 8.90 9.94
N PRO A 149 -38.78 10.14 10.13
CA PRO A 149 -39.53 10.87 9.11
C PRO A 149 -38.76 10.99 7.79
N SER A 150 -39.45 10.83 6.65
CA SER A 150 -38.87 10.88 5.30
C SER A 150 -38.43 12.27 4.83
N LYS A 151 -38.73 13.32 5.61
CA LYS A 151 -38.33 14.71 5.31
C LYS A 151 -37.07 15.10 6.09
N PRO A 152 -35.93 15.40 5.44
CA PRO A 152 -34.70 15.81 6.12
C PRO A 152 -34.91 17.13 6.90
N ALA A 153 -34.22 17.28 8.03
CA ALA A 153 -34.22 18.50 8.84
C ALA A 153 -32.95 19.36 8.63
N ILE A 154 -31.91 18.80 8.01
CA ILE A 154 -30.67 19.52 7.66
C ILE A 154 -30.54 19.69 6.14
N ASP A 155 -29.73 20.64 5.70
CA ASP A 155 -29.40 20.81 4.29
C ASP A 155 -28.35 19.77 3.86
N VAL A 156 -28.46 19.28 2.62
CA VAL A 156 -27.50 18.31 2.07
C VAL A 156 -26.07 18.86 2.05
N LYS A 157 -25.88 20.18 1.91
CA LYS A 157 -24.55 20.82 1.97
C LYS A 157 -23.91 20.68 3.34
N ASP A 158 -24.72 20.78 4.41
CA ASP A 158 -24.23 20.60 5.78
C ASP A 158 -23.82 19.15 6.02
N ALA A 159 -24.61 18.20 5.50
CA ALA A 159 -24.27 16.78 5.54
C ALA A 159 -22.97 16.48 4.76
N VAL A 160 -22.79 17.07 3.57
CA VAL A 160 -21.57 16.92 2.77
C VAL A 160 -20.36 17.50 3.50
N ALA A 161 -20.46 18.71 4.02
CA ALA A 161 -19.39 19.34 4.78
C ALA A 161 -18.99 18.51 6.00
N LYS A 162 -19.98 17.92 6.69
CA LYS A 162 -19.72 17.04 7.82
C LYS A 162 -19.01 15.75 7.42
N ALA A 163 -19.45 15.08 6.36
CA ALA A 163 -18.81 13.86 5.86
C ALA A 163 -17.35 14.13 5.47
N GLN A 164 -17.09 15.22 4.74
CA GLN A 164 -15.75 15.64 4.35
C GLN A 164 -14.85 15.92 5.57
N SER A 165 -15.39 16.60 6.60
CA SER A 165 -14.64 16.89 7.82
C SER A 165 -14.31 15.65 8.64
N VAL A 166 -15.25 14.71 8.77
CA VAL A 166 -15.06 13.48 9.56
C VAL A 166 -14.12 12.50 8.86
N LEU A 167 -14.25 12.35 7.55
CA LEU A 167 -13.48 11.40 6.75
C LEU A 167 -12.18 11.99 6.18
N GLY A 168 -11.98 13.30 6.30
CA GLY A 168 -10.77 13.98 5.85
C GLY A 168 -10.59 13.95 4.33
N GLY A 169 -11.64 14.18 3.53
CA GLY A 169 -11.56 14.10 2.06
C GLY A 169 -12.48 15.08 1.32
N SER A 170 -12.65 14.86 0.00
CA SER A 170 -13.43 15.71 -0.89
C SER A 170 -14.55 14.94 -1.61
N ASN A 171 -15.67 15.62 -1.85
CA ASN A 171 -16.77 15.15 -2.70
C ASN A 171 -16.73 15.81 -4.10
N SER A 172 -15.66 16.54 -4.44
CA SER A 172 -15.57 17.22 -5.73
C SER A 172 -15.47 16.23 -6.89
N GLY A 173 -16.39 16.32 -7.85
CA GLY A 173 -16.43 15.44 -9.03
C GLY A 173 -16.98 14.04 -8.76
N LEU A 174 -17.47 13.76 -7.55
CA LEU A 174 -18.13 12.49 -7.22
C LEU A 174 -19.65 12.60 -7.39
N LYS A 175 -20.34 11.46 -7.21
CA LYS A 175 -21.79 11.37 -7.38
C LYS A 175 -22.51 12.24 -6.34
N GLU A 176 -23.56 12.93 -6.78
CA GLU A 176 -24.42 13.70 -5.88
C GLU A 176 -25.00 12.85 -4.75
N SER A 177 -25.14 13.48 -3.57
CA SER A 177 -25.70 12.82 -2.40
C SER A 177 -27.15 12.40 -2.62
N THR A 178 -27.51 11.22 -2.12
CA THR A 178 -28.87 10.67 -2.20
C THR A 178 -29.45 10.43 -0.82
N LEU A 179 -30.77 10.59 -0.68
CA LEU A 179 -31.47 10.19 0.54
C LEU A 179 -31.67 8.68 0.55
N LYS A 180 -31.31 8.05 1.67
CA LYS A 180 -31.53 6.64 1.92
C LYS A 180 -32.03 6.43 3.35
N TYR A 181 -32.65 5.29 3.61
CA TYR A 181 -32.82 4.82 4.98
C TYR A 181 -31.63 3.94 5.40
N TRP A 182 -31.21 4.03 6.65
CA TRP A 182 -30.17 3.19 7.25
C TRP A 182 -30.75 2.46 8.46
N ALA A 183 -30.84 1.12 8.37
CA ALA A 183 -31.24 0.29 9.49
C ALA A 183 -30.16 0.29 10.58
N ARG A 184 -30.57 0.38 11.85
CA ARG A 184 -29.69 0.41 13.02
C ARG A 184 -29.76 -0.92 13.79
N PRO A 185 -28.72 -1.24 14.59
CA PRO A 185 -28.69 -2.45 15.43
C PRO A 185 -29.86 -2.60 16.42
N ASP A 186 -30.44 -1.48 16.86
CA ASP A 186 -31.57 -1.45 17.79
C ASP A 186 -32.93 -1.73 17.10
N GLY A 187 -32.93 -1.98 15.79
CA GLY A 187 -34.13 -2.21 14.99
C GLY A 187 -34.81 -0.93 14.52
N SER A 188 -34.28 0.26 14.81
CA SER A 188 -34.75 1.51 14.23
C SER A 188 -34.15 1.79 12.85
N ALA A 189 -34.67 2.78 12.13
CA ALA A 189 -34.10 3.23 10.86
C ALA A 189 -33.95 4.76 10.82
N ALA A 190 -32.76 5.22 10.46
CA ALA A 190 -32.43 6.61 10.25
C ALA A 190 -32.70 7.02 8.80
N LEU A 191 -33.20 8.23 8.57
CA LEU A 191 -33.05 8.86 7.27
C LEU A 191 -31.62 9.41 7.18
N VAL A 192 -30.91 9.14 6.09
CA VAL A 192 -29.52 9.56 5.90
C VAL A 192 -29.30 10.21 4.54
N HIS A 193 -28.37 11.16 4.49
CA HIS A 193 -27.67 11.54 3.27
C HIS A 193 -26.51 10.57 3.05
N ALA A 194 -26.57 9.80 1.95
CA ALA A 194 -25.44 9.03 1.47
C ALA A 194 -24.50 9.97 0.70
N VAL A 195 -23.27 10.15 1.19
CA VAL A 195 -22.31 11.12 0.69
C VAL A 195 -21.00 10.44 0.36
N GLN A 196 -20.57 10.54 -0.89
CA GLN A 196 -19.27 10.04 -1.31
C GLN A 196 -18.16 11.02 -0.93
N VAL A 197 -17.07 10.52 -0.35
CA VAL A 197 -15.89 11.28 0.05
C VAL A 197 -14.65 10.49 -0.33
N GLN A 198 -13.79 11.11 -1.14
CA GLN A 198 -12.51 10.55 -1.54
C GLN A 198 -11.36 11.40 -0.98
N ASN A 199 -10.38 10.75 -0.35
CA ASN A 199 -9.09 11.35 -0.07
C ASN A 199 -8.03 10.63 -0.90
N ARG A 200 -7.48 11.34 -1.91
CA ARG A 200 -6.46 10.80 -2.81
C ARG A 200 -5.07 10.72 -2.16
N GLN A 201 -4.78 11.55 -1.16
CA GLN A 201 -3.50 11.53 -0.44
C GLN A 201 -3.41 10.32 0.48
N THR A 202 -4.52 9.95 1.14
CA THR A 202 -4.58 8.80 2.05
C THR A 202 -5.17 7.56 1.39
N GLY A 203 -5.43 7.60 0.08
CA GLY A 203 -6.02 6.50 -0.67
C GLY A 203 -7.36 5.97 -0.18
N THR A 204 -8.20 6.80 0.45
CA THR A 204 -9.50 6.35 0.96
C THR A 204 -10.66 6.79 0.07
N PHE A 205 -11.69 5.95 -0.04
CA PHE A 205 -12.92 6.29 -0.74
C PHE A 205 -14.13 5.70 -0.02
N PHE A 206 -14.90 6.56 0.63
CA PHE A 206 -16.08 6.17 1.41
C PHE A 206 -17.39 6.67 0.80
N GLU A 207 -18.48 5.95 1.03
CA GLU A 207 -19.83 6.51 1.08
C GLU A 207 -20.26 6.61 2.55
N ALA A 208 -20.24 7.83 3.08
CA ALA A 208 -20.71 8.17 4.42
C ALA A 208 -22.24 8.18 4.48
N TYR A 209 -22.80 7.75 5.60
CA TYR A 209 -24.23 7.84 5.89
C TYR A 209 -24.42 8.85 7.02
N VAL A 210 -24.84 10.06 6.65
CA VAL A 210 -25.03 11.19 7.58
C VAL A 210 -26.50 11.30 7.94
N ASP A 211 -26.84 11.21 9.22
CA ASP A 211 -28.23 11.33 9.70
C ASP A 211 -28.83 12.67 9.26
N ALA A 212 -29.94 12.58 8.54
CA ALA A 212 -30.56 13.70 7.86
C ALA A 212 -31.37 14.62 8.79
N HIS A 213 -31.39 14.34 10.09
CA HIS A 213 -32.05 15.20 11.08
C HIS A 213 -31.07 15.85 12.06
N ASN A 214 -29.98 15.19 12.43
CA ASN A 214 -29.02 15.73 13.40
C ASN A 214 -27.60 15.98 12.83
N GLY A 215 -27.32 15.52 11.61
CA GLY A 215 -26.03 15.71 10.94
C GLY A 215 -24.90 14.81 11.45
N GLU A 216 -25.19 13.78 12.25
CA GLU A 216 -24.18 12.84 12.72
C GLU A 216 -23.78 11.85 11.61
N VAL A 217 -22.48 11.57 11.45
CA VAL A 217 -22.02 10.49 10.57
C VAL A 217 -22.20 9.17 11.31
N ILE A 218 -23.25 8.42 10.97
CA ILE A 218 -23.64 7.22 11.73
C ILE A 218 -23.01 5.93 11.20
N SER A 219 -22.57 5.92 9.94
CA SER A 219 -21.82 4.82 9.35
C SER A 219 -21.11 5.26 8.06
N ALA A 220 -20.26 4.40 7.50
CA ALA A 220 -19.68 4.57 6.18
C ALA A 220 -19.41 3.21 5.53
N ALA A 221 -19.59 3.12 4.22
CA ALA A 221 -19.10 2.01 3.40
C ALA A 221 -17.76 2.41 2.78
N ASP A 222 -16.75 1.54 2.85
CA ASP A 222 -15.50 1.73 2.10
C ASP A 222 -15.62 1.08 0.72
N PHE A 223 -15.12 1.78 -0.29
CA PHE A 223 -15.10 1.36 -1.68
C PHE A 223 -13.70 0.98 -2.16
N VAL A 224 -12.66 1.09 -1.31
CA VAL A 224 -11.29 0.66 -1.61
C VAL A 224 -11.12 -0.81 -1.24
N ALA A 225 -10.53 -1.59 -2.14
CA ALA A 225 -10.10 -2.95 -1.86
C ALA A 225 -8.79 -2.88 -1.05
N HIS A 226 -8.83 -3.32 0.20
CA HIS A 226 -7.69 -3.25 1.11
C HIS A 226 -6.71 -4.39 0.89
N ALA A 227 -5.43 -4.10 0.66
CA ALA A 227 -4.36 -5.10 0.68
C ALA A 227 -3.68 -5.12 2.07
N THR A 228 -3.47 -6.31 2.63
CA THR A 228 -2.79 -6.48 3.93
C THR A 228 -1.64 -7.46 3.77
N PHE A 229 -0.46 -7.13 4.29
CA PHE A 229 0.74 -7.96 4.22
C PHE A 229 1.29 -8.20 5.62
N ARG A 230 1.63 -9.45 5.94
CA ARG A 230 2.64 -9.72 6.96
C ARG A 230 4.00 -9.69 6.29
N ALA A 231 4.76 -8.63 6.50
CA ALA A 231 6.06 -8.43 5.88
C ALA A 231 7.04 -7.80 6.88
N LEU A 232 8.32 -7.73 6.50
CA LEU A 232 9.34 -7.00 7.23
C LEU A 232 9.30 -5.53 6.75
N PRO A 233 8.85 -4.55 7.56
CA PRO A 233 8.91 -3.14 7.19
C PRO A 233 10.25 -2.78 6.55
N ILE A 234 10.23 -1.98 5.48
CA ILE A 234 11.42 -1.72 4.66
C ILE A 234 12.57 -1.08 5.45
N GLN A 235 12.27 -0.40 6.56
CA GLN A 235 13.26 0.20 7.46
C GLN A 235 13.95 -0.79 8.40
N LYS A 236 13.40 -2.00 8.55
CA LYS A 236 14.01 -3.06 9.36
C LYS A 236 15.04 -3.80 8.54
N SER A 237 16.11 -4.22 9.22
CA SER A 237 17.27 -4.82 8.56
C SER A 237 16.98 -6.25 8.12
N ASN A 238 16.52 -7.07 9.06
CA ASN A 238 16.29 -8.50 8.82
C ASN A 238 15.20 -9.05 9.77
N ILE A 239 14.94 -10.35 9.65
CA ILE A 239 13.85 -11.02 10.36
C ILE A 239 13.91 -10.94 11.90
N ASP A 240 15.08 -10.68 12.50
CA ASP A 240 15.20 -10.49 13.97
C ASP A 240 14.44 -9.26 14.46
N ASP A 241 14.28 -8.25 13.61
CA ASP A 241 13.51 -7.04 13.92
C ASP A 241 11.99 -7.31 13.89
N GLY A 242 11.57 -8.47 13.36
CA GLY A 242 10.21 -8.99 13.40
C GLY A 242 9.29 -8.50 12.29
N LEU A 243 8.45 -9.42 11.79
CA LEU A 243 7.41 -9.13 10.81
C LEU A 243 6.23 -8.38 11.43
N GLU A 244 5.63 -7.49 10.65
CA GLU A 244 4.46 -6.69 11.02
C GLU A 244 3.30 -6.91 10.06
N VAL A 245 2.08 -6.77 10.55
CA VAL A 245 0.88 -6.74 9.70
C VAL A 245 0.68 -5.29 9.25
N ILE A 246 0.90 -5.06 7.97
CA ILE A 246 0.85 -3.75 7.33
C ILE A 246 -0.42 -3.72 6.46
N VAL A 247 -1.24 -2.69 6.65
CA VAL A 247 -2.56 -2.54 5.99
C VAL A 247 -2.49 -1.35 5.04
N ASP A 248 -2.97 -1.54 3.82
CA ASP A 248 -2.97 -0.56 2.73
C ASP A 248 -1.60 0.10 2.53
N PRO A 249 -0.52 -0.68 2.32
CA PRO A 249 0.82 -0.12 2.19
C PRO A 249 1.02 0.70 0.90
N GLU A 250 0.14 0.55 -0.09
CA GLU A 250 0.30 1.18 -1.40
C GLU A 250 0.19 2.70 -1.36
N ASN A 251 1.09 3.37 -2.08
CA ASN A 251 0.94 4.78 -2.38
C ASN A 251 0.18 4.95 -3.70
N LEU A 252 -1.10 5.35 -3.64
CA LEU A 252 -1.93 5.49 -4.84
C LEU A 252 -1.51 6.62 -5.81
N GLN A 253 -0.57 7.49 -5.43
CA GLN A 253 0.02 8.44 -6.38
C GLN A 253 1.01 7.73 -7.33
N SER A 254 1.82 6.82 -6.77
CA SER A 254 2.82 6.03 -7.49
C SER A 254 2.21 4.77 -8.12
N SER A 255 1.27 4.14 -7.42
CA SER A 255 0.55 2.91 -7.80
C SER A 255 -0.98 3.16 -7.90
N PRO A 256 -1.49 3.80 -8.97
CA PRO A 256 -2.88 4.25 -9.05
C PRO A 256 -3.95 3.14 -8.93
N ASN A 257 -3.59 1.92 -9.32
CA ASN A 257 -4.47 0.74 -9.24
C ASN A 257 -4.15 -0.14 -8.02
N GLY A 258 -3.33 0.35 -7.08
CA GLY A 258 -2.74 -0.45 -6.01
C GLY A 258 -1.66 -1.41 -6.51
N TRP A 259 -1.16 -2.28 -5.62
CA TRP A 259 -0.09 -3.21 -5.95
C TRP A 259 -0.59 -4.48 -6.65
N ASN A 260 -1.80 -4.96 -6.34
CA ASN A 260 -2.38 -6.18 -6.90
C ASN A 260 -3.27 -5.89 -8.13
N SER A 261 -2.68 -5.24 -9.14
CA SER A 261 -3.30 -5.02 -10.44
C SER A 261 -2.28 -5.20 -11.55
N PHE A 262 -2.58 -6.04 -12.53
CA PHE A 262 -1.69 -6.34 -13.67
C PHE A 262 -2.41 -6.09 -14.99
N LEU A 263 -1.86 -5.18 -15.81
CA LEU A 263 -2.44 -4.77 -17.11
C LEU A 263 -3.92 -4.35 -17.02
N GLY A 264 -4.28 -3.65 -15.94
CA GLY A 264 -5.64 -3.13 -15.70
C GLY A 264 -6.63 -4.12 -15.09
N GLU A 265 -6.23 -5.38 -14.88
CA GLU A 265 -7.03 -6.39 -14.18
C GLU A 265 -6.58 -6.53 -12.73
N ASN A 266 -7.52 -6.78 -11.81
CA ASN A 266 -7.18 -7.05 -10.42
C ASN A 266 -6.62 -8.47 -10.27
N THR A 267 -5.56 -8.61 -9.47
CA THR A 267 -4.94 -9.90 -9.17
C THR A 267 -5.17 -10.27 -7.71
N THR A 268 -5.07 -11.56 -7.40
CA THR A 268 -5.18 -12.08 -6.02
C THR A 268 -3.87 -12.66 -5.51
N ASP A 269 -2.83 -12.62 -6.33
CA ASP A 269 -1.52 -13.17 -6.07
C ASP A 269 -0.44 -12.06 -6.06
N THR A 270 0.82 -12.46 -5.94
CA THR A 270 1.99 -11.57 -5.97
C THR A 270 2.37 -11.09 -7.38
N SER A 271 1.38 -10.79 -8.23
CA SER A 271 1.58 -10.15 -9.54
C SER A 271 0.92 -8.76 -9.59
N GLY A 272 1.65 -7.78 -10.11
CA GLY A 272 1.24 -6.38 -10.06
C GLY A 272 1.94 -5.52 -11.11
N ASN A 273 1.49 -4.26 -11.22
CA ASN A 273 1.97 -3.35 -12.25
C ASN A 273 3.47 -3.08 -12.12
N ASN A 274 3.97 -3.00 -10.90
CA ASN A 274 5.34 -2.60 -10.62
C ASN A 274 6.28 -3.81 -10.58
N VAL A 275 5.77 -4.94 -10.05
CA VAL A 275 6.56 -6.15 -9.78
C VAL A 275 5.69 -7.40 -9.90
N VAL A 276 6.30 -8.48 -10.36
CA VAL A 276 5.80 -9.85 -10.27
C VAL A 276 6.78 -10.66 -9.43
N ALA A 277 6.39 -11.01 -8.20
CA ALA A 277 7.21 -11.83 -7.32
C ALA A 277 6.84 -13.31 -7.44
N LEU A 278 7.85 -14.16 -7.57
CA LEU A 278 7.70 -15.57 -7.95
C LEU A 278 8.77 -16.45 -7.30
N ALA A 279 8.48 -17.75 -7.20
CA ALA A 279 9.47 -18.77 -6.84
C ALA A 279 9.50 -19.84 -7.93
N LEU A 280 10.65 -20.04 -8.58
CA LEU A 280 10.79 -21.02 -9.67
C LEU A 280 11.01 -22.46 -9.16
N ASN A 281 11.26 -22.62 -7.87
CA ASN A 281 11.48 -23.91 -7.22
C ASN A 281 10.17 -24.54 -6.67
N THR A 282 9.01 -23.91 -6.89
CA THR A 282 7.69 -24.38 -6.46
C THR A 282 6.79 -24.74 -7.64
N THR A 283 5.78 -25.59 -7.39
CA THR A 283 4.73 -25.88 -8.39
C THR A 283 3.84 -24.66 -8.66
N GLU A 284 3.50 -23.93 -7.60
CA GLU A 284 2.76 -22.66 -7.67
C GLU A 284 3.77 -21.52 -7.67
N MET A 285 4.03 -20.91 -8.83
CA MET A 285 5.08 -19.89 -8.98
C MET A 285 4.73 -18.61 -8.22
N PHE A 286 3.49 -18.13 -8.38
CA PHE A 286 2.96 -16.97 -7.66
C PHE A 286 2.38 -17.38 -6.31
N LEU A 287 2.40 -16.46 -5.35
CA LEU A 287 1.79 -16.67 -4.05
C LEU A 287 0.39 -16.09 -4.05
N GLU A 288 -0.64 -16.92 -3.86
CA GLU A 288 -2.03 -16.48 -3.71
C GLU A 288 -2.29 -15.91 -2.30
N GLY A 289 -2.95 -14.75 -2.25
CA GLY A 289 -3.48 -14.18 -1.03
C GLY A 289 -4.85 -14.75 -0.68
N THR A 290 -5.34 -14.42 0.52
CA THR A 290 -6.69 -14.79 0.97
C THR A 290 -7.62 -13.59 0.86
N ILE A 291 -8.76 -13.76 0.18
CA ILE A 291 -9.82 -12.75 0.16
C ILE A 291 -10.71 -12.94 1.39
N GLY A 292 -10.69 -11.95 2.29
CA GLY A 292 -11.56 -11.90 3.46
C GLY A 292 -13.03 -11.69 3.10
N SER A 293 -13.93 -11.96 4.06
CA SER A 293 -15.38 -11.71 3.89
C SER A 293 -15.75 -10.24 3.66
N ASN A 294 -14.84 -9.32 4.00
CA ASN A 294 -14.91 -7.89 3.72
C ASN A 294 -14.32 -7.49 2.35
N GLY A 295 -13.87 -8.46 1.55
CA GLY A 295 -13.22 -8.21 0.26
C GLY A 295 -11.75 -7.79 0.33
N SER A 296 -11.16 -7.73 1.53
CA SER A 296 -9.73 -7.41 1.69
C SER A 296 -8.86 -8.57 1.23
N LEU A 297 -7.82 -8.27 0.46
CA LEU A 297 -6.81 -9.23 0.03
C LEU A 297 -5.68 -9.28 1.07
N THR A 298 -5.44 -10.46 1.64
CA THR A 298 -4.51 -10.62 2.76
C THR A 298 -3.41 -11.64 2.43
N PHE A 299 -2.16 -11.20 2.54
CA PHE A 299 -0.94 -12.00 2.51
C PHE A 299 -0.35 -12.12 3.92
N ASP A 300 -1.02 -12.87 4.81
CA ASP A 300 -0.60 -13.06 6.21
C ASP A 300 0.19 -14.37 6.39
N PHE A 301 1.43 -14.38 5.89
CA PHE A 301 2.32 -15.54 5.95
C PHE A 301 3.42 -15.35 6.99
N THR A 302 3.53 -16.29 7.93
CA THR A 302 4.53 -16.25 9.00
C THR A 302 5.86 -16.85 8.57
N PHE A 303 6.96 -16.35 9.11
CA PHE A 303 8.30 -16.93 8.94
C PHE A 303 8.75 -17.64 10.22
N ASP A 304 9.34 -18.82 10.10
CA ASP A 304 9.93 -19.61 11.18
C ASP A 304 11.44 -19.77 10.97
N GLY A 305 12.22 -18.92 11.64
CA GLY A 305 13.69 -18.92 11.54
C GLY A 305 14.37 -20.14 12.16
N SER A 306 13.63 -21.06 12.81
CA SER A 306 14.19 -22.34 13.24
C SER A 306 14.20 -23.41 12.13
N LYS A 307 13.49 -23.14 11.04
CA LYS A 307 13.39 -24.03 9.88
C LYS A 307 14.28 -23.55 8.74
N ASP A 308 14.57 -24.48 7.85
CA ASP A 308 15.24 -24.16 6.60
C ASP A 308 14.38 -23.20 5.74
N PRO A 309 14.97 -22.24 5.02
CA PRO A 309 14.25 -21.32 4.13
C PRO A 309 13.34 -22.02 3.11
N THR A 310 13.68 -23.25 2.71
CA THR A 310 12.89 -24.04 1.76
C THR A 310 11.65 -24.72 2.37
N ASP A 311 11.38 -24.55 3.67
CA ASP A 311 10.07 -24.90 4.24
C ASP A 311 8.98 -24.05 3.55
N LYS A 312 7.86 -24.67 3.19
CA LYS A 312 6.76 -24.01 2.47
C LYS A 312 6.30 -22.71 3.13
N THR A 313 6.26 -22.66 4.46
CA THR A 313 5.86 -21.47 5.22
C THR A 313 6.82 -20.31 4.99
N ASN A 314 8.12 -20.60 4.96
CA ASN A 314 9.19 -19.62 4.76
C ASN A 314 9.26 -19.15 3.31
N ILE A 315 9.04 -20.03 2.33
CA ILE A 315 8.92 -19.65 0.90
C ILE A 315 7.75 -18.68 0.68
N ASP A 316 6.61 -18.91 1.34
CA ASP A 316 5.46 -18.02 1.23
C ASP A 316 5.74 -16.65 1.87
N ALA A 317 6.33 -16.63 3.06
CA ALA A 317 6.73 -15.38 3.71
C ALA A 317 7.78 -14.62 2.86
N SER A 318 8.73 -15.32 2.26
CA SER A 318 9.76 -14.78 1.36
C SER A 318 9.16 -14.09 0.13
N ARG A 319 8.21 -14.75 -0.55
CA ARG A 319 7.48 -14.15 -1.69
C ARG A 319 6.65 -12.94 -1.29
N ALA A 320 5.94 -13.02 -0.15
CA ALA A 320 5.16 -11.89 0.36
C ALA A 320 6.05 -10.70 0.71
N ASN A 321 7.21 -10.93 1.35
CA ASN A 321 8.17 -9.88 1.69
C ASN A 321 8.81 -9.27 0.43
N ALA A 322 9.24 -10.09 -0.52
CA ALA A 322 9.80 -9.63 -1.79
C ALA A 322 8.82 -8.73 -2.57
N PHE A 323 7.56 -9.16 -2.69
CA PHE A 323 6.51 -8.35 -3.32
C PHE A 323 6.28 -7.02 -2.59
N TYR A 324 6.24 -7.05 -1.25
CA TYR A 324 6.11 -5.84 -0.42
C TYR A 324 7.28 -4.87 -0.63
N ILE A 325 8.53 -5.36 -0.54
CA ILE A 325 9.74 -4.52 -0.65
C ILE A 325 9.87 -3.91 -2.04
N ALA A 326 9.65 -4.67 -3.10
CA ALA A 326 9.75 -4.15 -4.47
C ALA A 326 8.68 -3.10 -4.77
N ASN A 327 7.45 -3.27 -4.29
CA ASN A 327 6.43 -2.25 -4.46
C ASN A 327 6.70 -1.01 -3.59
N ALA A 328 7.14 -1.18 -2.33
CA ALA A 328 7.53 -0.05 -1.49
C ALA A 328 8.70 0.74 -2.10
N PHE A 329 9.69 0.04 -2.67
CA PHE A 329 10.80 0.64 -3.42
C PHE A 329 10.31 1.44 -4.62
N HIS A 330 9.44 0.85 -5.44
CA HIS A 330 8.81 1.54 -6.56
C HIS A 330 8.12 2.81 -6.08
N ASP A 331 7.27 2.70 -5.06
CA ASP A 331 6.43 3.80 -4.61
C ASP A 331 7.24 4.98 -4.09
N PHE A 332 8.25 4.76 -3.24
CA PHE A 332 9.07 5.87 -2.76
C PHE A 332 9.95 6.42 -3.88
N THR A 333 10.62 5.62 -4.70
CA THR A 333 11.49 6.16 -5.77
C THR A 333 10.69 6.95 -6.81
N TYR A 334 9.45 6.55 -7.10
CA TYR A 334 8.52 7.30 -7.94
C TYR A 334 8.26 8.71 -7.40
N LEU A 335 8.01 8.85 -6.09
CA LEU A 335 7.78 10.15 -5.45
C LEU A 335 8.97 11.11 -5.58
N TYR A 336 10.18 10.57 -5.72
CA TYR A 336 11.43 11.33 -5.88
C TYR A 336 11.87 11.51 -7.34
N GLY A 337 11.11 10.99 -8.32
CA GLY A 337 11.33 11.30 -9.74
C GLY A 337 11.56 10.09 -10.64
N PHE A 338 11.68 8.88 -10.10
CA PHE A 338 11.77 7.65 -10.91
C PHE A 338 10.38 7.22 -11.41
N THR A 339 9.88 8.00 -12.35
CA THR A 339 8.54 7.89 -12.96
C THR A 339 8.60 7.20 -14.31
N GLU A 340 7.45 7.04 -14.97
CA GLU A 340 7.36 6.42 -16.29
C GLU A 340 8.21 7.15 -17.33
N LYS A 341 8.23 8.49 -17.31
CA LYS A 341 9.09 9.30 -18.21
C LYS A 341 10.58 9.19 -17.88
N ALA A 342 10.89 8.78 -16.66
CA ALA A 342 12.23 8.55 -16.16
C ALA A 342 12.56 7.05 -16.11
N PHE A 343 11.90 6.26 -16.97
CA PHE A 343 12.26 4.87 -17.27
C PHE A 343 12.13 3.92 -16.08
N ASN A 344 11.11 4.13 -15.25
CA ASN A 344 10.80 3.20 -14.16
C ASN A 344 10.26 1.85 -14.69
N PHE A 345 10.02 0.91 -13.77
CA PHE A 345 9.57 -0.44 -14.11
C PHE A 345 8.06 -0.56 -13.89
N GLN A 346 7.28 -0.57 -14.97
CA GLN A 346 5.82 -0.66 -14.92
C GLN A 346 5.25 -1.46 -16.10
N ALA A 347 4.33 -2.38 -15.83
CA ALA A 347 3.62 -3.11 -16.88
C ALA A 347 2.75 -2.17 -17.74
N ASP A 348 2.03 -1.24 -17.09
CA ASP A 348 1.28 -0.15 -17.70
C ASP A 348 1.77 1.21 -17.16
N ASN A 349 2.01 2.14 -18.09
CA ASN A 349 2.50 3.49 -17.82
C ASN A 349 1.37 4.53 -17.79
N PHE A 350 0.11 4.13 -17.97
CA PHE A 350 -1.06 5.00 -17.87
C PHE A 350 -0.99 6.24 -18.78
N GLU A 351 -0.40 6.07 -19.97
CA GLU A 351 -0.13 7.13 -20.94
C GLU A 351 0.74 8.30 -20.41
N LYS A 352 1.47 8.10 -19.30
CA LYS A 352 2.32 9.14 -18.71
C LYS A 352 3.69 9.29 -19.38
N GLY A 353 4.12 8.35 -20.22
CA GLY A 353 5.38 8.40 -20.97
C GLY A 353 6.24 7.16 -20.75
N GLY A 354 7.49 7.18 -21.21
CA GLY A 354 8.36 6.00 -21.22
C GLY A 354 7.84 4.87 -22.11
N VAL A 355 8.41 3.68 -21.93
CA VAL A 355 7.99 2.43 -22.57
C VAL A 355 7.68 1.42 -21.47
N GLY A 356 6.39 1.09 -21.28
CA GLY A 356 5.97 0.11 -20.27
C GLY A 356 6.18 -1.35 -20.73
N SER A 357 5.41 -2.27 -20.16
CA SER A 357 5.59 -3.73 -20.29
C SER A 357 6.89 -4.24 -19.64
N ASP A 358 7.36 -3.54 -18.60
CA ASP A 358 8.62 -3.83 -17.94
C ASP A 358 8.55 -3.85 -16.41
N PRO A 359 7.58 -4.57 -15.79
CA PRO A 359 7.59 -4.76 -14.35
C PRO A 359 8.89 -5.46 -13.91
N VAL A 360 9.29 -5.30 -12.66
CA VAL A 360 10.37 -6.12 -12.09
C VAL A 360 9.89 -7.57 -11.95
N LEU A 361 10.66 -8.53 -12.45
CA LEU A 361 10.48 -9.95 -12.16
C LEU A 361 11.35 -10.29 -10.95
N MET A 362 10.73 -10.55 -9.80
CA MET A 362 11.44 -10.81 -8.55
C MET A 362 11.36 -12.29 -8.17
N SER A 363 12.42 -13.03 -8.50
CA SER A 363 12.58 -14.46 -8.19
C SER A 363 13.18 -14.65 -6.80
N VAL A 364 12.42 -15.23 -5.88
CA VAL A 364 12.92 -15.61 -4.54
C VAL A 364 13.42 -17.04 -4.52
N GLN A 365 14.46 -17.29 -3.72
CA GLN A 365 15.12 -18.59 -3.61
C GLN A 365 15.50 -19.18 -4.97
N ASP A 366 15.98 -18.30 -5.86
CA ASP A 366 16.28 -18.65 -7.22
C ASP A 366 17.38 -19.73 -7.27
N ILE A 367 17.13 -20.79 -8.04
CA ILE A 367 17.97 -22.00 -8.04
C ILE A 367 19.27 -21.82 -8.84
N SER A 368 19.47 -20.67 -9.48
CA SER A 368 20.69 -20.41 -10.26
C SER A 368 21.90 -20.08 -9.40
N GLY A 369 21.74 -19.83 -8.09
CA GLY A 369 22.83 -19.46 -7.21
C GLY A 369 22.57 -19.66 -5.72
N PHE A 370 23.63 -19.40 -4.93
CA PHE A 370 23.63 -19.30 -3.47
C PHE A 370 24.55 -18.14 -3.08
N ASN A 371 24.41 -17.65 -1.84
CA ASN A 371 25.32 -16.68 -1.19
C ASN A 371 25.53 -15.40 -2.00
N ASN A 372 24.47 -14.94 -2.67
CA ASN A 372 24.48 -13.73 -3.48
C ASN A 372 23.04 -13.27 -3.76
N ALA A 373 22.92 -12.17 -4.49
CA ALA A 373 21.73 -11.79 -5.24
C ALA A 373 22.20 -11.12 -6.54
N ASN A 374 21.29 -10.71 -7.41
CA ASN A 374 21.63 -9.85 -8.55
C ASN A 374 20.37 -9.24 -9.17
N PHE A 375 20.55 -8.12 -9.86
CA PHE A 375 19.56 -7.49 -10.70
C PHE A 375 20.05 -7.34 -12.14
N LEU A 376 19.35 -7.95 -13.09
CA LEU A 376 19.53 -7.69 -14.51
C LEU A 376 18.71 -6.46 -14.90
N THR A 377 19.39 -5.36 -15.22
CA THR A 377 18.72 -4.17 -15.79
C THR A 377 18.78 -4.20 -17.30
N LEU A 378 17.61 -4.21 -17.94
CA LEU A 378 17.47 -4.05 -19.38
C LEU A 378 17.00 -2.62 -19.72
N PRO A 379 17.16 -2.16 -20.99
CA PRO A 379 16.63 -0.88 -21.42
C PRO A 379 15.12 -0.72 -21.14
N ASP A 380 14.65 0.53 -21.11
CA ASP A 380 13.24 0.87 -20.94
C ASP A 380 12.32 0.04 -21.86
N GLY A 381 11.23 -0.48 -21.31
CA GLY A 381 10.31 -1.39 -22.01
C GLY A 381 10.70 -2.87 -21.99
N GLN A 382 11.76 -3.24 -21.25
CA GLN A 382 12.11 -4.62 -20.96
C GLN A 382 12.17 -4.86 -19.45
N PRO A 383 11.50 -5.91 -18.93
CA PRO A 383 11.49 -6.24 -17.50
C PRO A 383 12.89 -6.30 -16.88
N GLY A 384 13.04 -5.75 -15.68
CA GLY A 384 14.20 -6.03 -14.84
C GLY A 384 14.06 -7.41 -14.19
N GLU A 385 15.15 -8.14 -13.99
CA GLU A 385 15.11 -9.44 -13.31
C GLU A 385 15.91 -9.37 -12.00
N CYS A 386 15.21 -9.37 -10.87
CA CYS A 386 15.81 -9.44 -9.54
C CYS A 386 15.81 -10.88 -9.05
N ARG A 387 16.97 -11.45 -8.76
CA ARG A 387 17.12 -12.83 -8.28
C ARG A 387 17.72 -12.83 -6.89
N MET A 388 16.92 -13.27 -5.93
CA MET A 388 17.33 -13.45 -4.54
C MET A 388 17.71 -14.90 -4.30
N PHE A 389 18.87 -15.15 -3.68
CA PHE A 389 19.32 -16.51 -3.39
C PHE A 389 19.23 -16.86 -1.91
N ILE A 390 19.30 -18.17 -1.65
CA ILE A 390 19.52 -18.70 -0.31
C ILE A 390 20.99 -18.53 0.06
N PHE A 391 21.26 -18.21 1.31
CA PHE A 391 22.58 -18.15 1.91
C PHE A 391 22.84 -19.39 2.77
N ASN A 392 23.96 -20.06 2.56
CA ASN A 392 24.34 -21.30 3.25
C ASN A 392 25.66 -21.19 4.03
N GLU A 393 26.08 -19.97 4.34
CA GLU A 393 27.24 -19.66 5.21
C GLU A 393 26.95 -19.94 6.69
N VAL A 394 25.66 -19.96 7.07
CA VAL A 394 25.18 -20.24 8.43
C VAL A 394 24.21 -21.44 8.47
N SER A 395 23.95 -21.94 9.68
CA SER A 395 23.01 -23.05 9.94
C SER A 395 22.03 -22.67 11.06
N PRO A 396 20.70 -22.68 10.83
CA PRO A 396 20.04 -22.98 9.54
C PRO A 396 20.46 -21.99 8.44
N ARG A 397 20.29 -22.40 7.18
CA ARG A 397 20.50 -21.52 6.02
C ARG A 397 19.59 -20.30 6.14
N GLU A 398 19.95 -19.20 5.50
CA GLU A 398 19.18 -17.95 5.53
C GLU A 398 18.61 -17.61 4.14
N ASP A 399 17.53 -16.83 4.10
CA ASP A 399 16.91 -16.37 2.86
C ASP A 399 17.31 -14.91 2.59
N GLY A 400 17.99 -14.63 1.49
CA GLY A 400 18.39 -13.27 1.12
C GLY A 400 17.20 -12.31 0.96
N ALA A 401 16.01 -12.81 0.63
CA ALA A 401 14.79 -11.99 0.55
C ALA A 401 14.24 -11.56 1.92
N MET A 402 14.78 -12.09 3.02
CA MET A 402 14.38 -11.78 4.41
C MET A 402 15.39 -10.90 5.15
N GLU A 403 16.39 -10.36 4.44
CA GLU A 403 17.31 -9.32 4.89
C GLU A 403 17.18 -8.11 3.95
N ASN A 404 16.29 -7.18 4.29
CA ASN A 404 15.74 -6.13 3.40
C ASN A 404 16.80 -5.23 2.74
N ALA A 405 18.00 -5.10 3.32
CA ALA A 405 19.10 -4.38 2.67
C ALA A 405 19.44 -4.97 1.28
N ILE A 406 19.39 -6.30 1.15
CA ILE A 406 19.78 -7.01 -0.07
C ILE A 406 18.77 -6.76 -1.20
N PRO A 407 17.45 -7.02 -1.07
CA PRO A 407 16.52 -6.73 -2.15
C PRO A 407 16.45 -5.23 -2.50
N VAL A 408 16.59 -4.33 -1.52
CA VAL A 408 16.66 -2.88 -1.81
C VAL A 408 17.92 -2.52 -2.62
N HIS A 409 19.07 -3.09 -2.27
CA HIS A 409 20.32 -2.96 -3.04
C HIS A 409 20.12 -3.42 -4.49
N GLU A 410 19.55 -4.61 -4.69
CA GLU A 410 19.32 -5.14 -6.04
C GLU A 410 18.39 -4.25 -6.87
N LEU A 411 17.27 -3.79 -6.29
CA LEU A 411 16.34 -2.88 -6.95
C LEU A 411 17.01 -1.53 -7.32
N ALA A 412 17.96 -1.07 -6.51
CA ALA A 412 18.70 0.16 -6.75
C ALA A 412 19.72 0.05 -7.91
N HIS A 413 20.14 -1.17 -8.30
CA HIS A 413 20.82 -1.34 -9.59
C HIS A 413 19.89 -1.00 -10.76
N GLY A 414 18.62 -1.39 -10.69
CA GLY A 414 17.60 -1.02 -11.67
C GLY A 414 17.46 0.50 -11.80
N LEU A 415 17.29 1.19 -10.66
CA LEU A 415 17.21 2.65 -10.58
C LEU A 415 18.43 3.33 -11.22
N SER A 416 19.64 2.98 -10.79
CA SER A 416 20.87 3.64 -11.23
C SER A 416 21.18 3.38 -12.71
N ASN A 417 20.97 2.16 -13.21
CA ASN A 417 21.16 1.83 -14.63
C ASN A 417 20.10 2.43 -15.54
N ARG A 418 18.83 2.54 -15.10
CA ARG A 418 17.77 3.18 -15.88
C ARG A 418 17.95 4.69 -15.96
N LEU A 419 18.32 5.36 -14.87
CA LEU A 419 18.50 6.82 -14.89
C LEU A 419 19.80 7.24 -15.59
N THR A 420 20.93 6.57 -15.30
CA THR A 420 22.23 6.96 -15.87
C THR A 420 22.25 6.74 -17.37
N GLY A 421 22.42 7.80 -18.15
CA GLY A 421 22.41 7.73 -19.61
C GLY A 421 21.03 7.50 -20.24
N GLY A 422 19.94 7.67 -19.48
CA GLY A 422 18.58 7.85 -19.99
C GLY A 422 17.92 6.60 -20.58
N GLY A 423 17.62 5.61 -19.74
CA GLY A 423 16.81 4.43 -20.07
C GLY A 423 17.53 3.36 -20.88
N THR A 424 18.82 3.56 -21.19
CA THR A 424 19.59 2.63 -22.02
C THR A 424 20.12 1.42 -21.27
N ALA A 425 20.30 1.52 -19.94
CA ALA A 425 20.92 0.50 -19.10
C ALA A 425 22.35 0.07 -19.54
N THR A 426 23.02 0.85 -20.39
CA THR A 426 24.37 0.53 -20.91
C THR A 426 25.46 1.46 -20.38
N CYS A 427 25.17 2.23 -19.34
CA CYS A 427 26.00 3.37 -18.92
C CYS A 427 26.74 3.20 -17.59
N LEU A 428 26.71 2.02 -17.00
CA LEU A 428 27.55 1.64 -15.85
C LEU A 428 28.38 0.39 -16.19
N GLN A 429 29.32 0.53 -17.13
CA GLN A 429 30.02 -0.60 -17.74
C GLN A 429 31.54 -0.59 -17.49
N THR A 430 32.14 0.58 -17.27
CA THR A 430 33.54 0.68 -16.82
C THR A 430 33.67 0.27 -15.37
N LEU A 431 34.87 -0.13 -14.93
CA LEU A 431 35.11 -0.59 -13.55
C LEU A 431 34.73 0.48 -12.51
N GLU A 432 35.13 1.74 -12.73
CA GLU A 432 34.81 2.85 -11.84
C GLU A 432 33.30 3.11 -11.80
N SER A 433 32.64 3.20 -12.97
CA SER A 433 31.18 3.40 -13.03
C SER A 433 30.37 2.23 -12.47
N LYS A 434 30.87 0.99 -12.59
CA LYS A 434 30.24 -0.18 -11.94
C LYS A 434 30.35 -0.06 -10.43
N GLY A 435 31.51 0.36 -9.93
CA GLY A 435 31.68 0.62 -8.51
C GLY A 435 30.76 1.73 -8.00
N LEU A 436 30.55 2.81 -8.75
CA LEU A 436 29.51 3.79 -8.42
C LEU A 436 28.12 3.14 -8.35
N GLY A 437 27.81 2.25 -9.29
CA GLY A 437 26.61 1.40 -9.29
C GLY A 437 26.39 0.66 -7.97
N GLU A 438 27.41 -0.09 -7.53
CA GLU A 438 27.41 -0.80 -6.24
C GLU A 438 27.20 0.16 -5.06
N GLY A 439 27.89 1.31 -5.09
CA GLY A 439 27.82 2.28 -4.01
C GLY A 439 26.46 2.98 -3.91
N TRP A 440 25.82 3.29 -5.04
CA TRP A 440 24.45 3.82 -5.05
C TRP A 440 23.46 2.78 -4.52
N SER A 441 23.63 1.51 -4.87
CA SER A 441 22.76 0.44 -4.38
C SER A 441 22.82 0.28 -2.87
N ASP A 442 24.04 0.25 -2.30
CA ASP A 442 24.24 0.25 -0.86
C ASP A 442 23.71 1.52 -0.18
N THR A 443 23.84 2.67 -0.82
CA THR A 443 23.36 3.96 -0.30
C THR A 443 21.83 3.99 -0.18
N VAL A 444 21.10 3.45 -1.15
CA VAL A 444 19.64 3.39 -1.08
C VAL A 444 19.20 2.41 0.02
N ALA A 445 19.89 1.27 0.17
CA ALA A 445 19.65 0.34 1.27
C ALA A 445 19.91 1.01 2.65
N ASP A 446 21.03 1.72 2.79
CA ASP A 446 21.36 2.50 3.99
C ASP A 446 20.27 3.54 4.30
N TRP A 447 19.91 4.37 3.33
CA TRP A 447 18.86 5.38 3.47
C TRP A 447 17.54 4.78 3.97
N THR A 448 17.14 3.60 3.47
CA THR A 448 15.90 2.96 3.92
C THR A 448 15.93 2.55 5.40
N GLN A 449 17.10 2.24 5.97
CA GLN A 449 17.24 1.74 7.34
C GLN A 449 17.60 2.82 8.38
N GLN A 450 17.88 4.05 7.94
CA GLN A 450 18.01 5.19 8.84
C GLN A 450 16.63 5.57 9.39
N THR A 451 16.51 5.64 10.72
CA THR A 451 15.21 5.75 11.44
C THR A 451 15.16 6.92 12.42
N SER A 452 16.18 7.79 12.42
CA SER A 452 16.24 8.94 13.32
C SER A 452 17.22 9.99 12.81
N ALA A 453 17.18 11.18 13.42
CA ALA A 453 18.15 12.24 13.19
C ALA A 453 19.60 11.88 13.58
N GLN A 454 19.79 10.87 14.44
CA GLN A 454 21.12 10.32 14.65
C GLN A 454 21.44 9.31 13.55
N THR A 455 22.34 9.69 12.63
CA THR A 455 22.87 8.77 11.62
C THR A 455 23.62 7.63 12.28
N LYS A 456 23.23 6.40 11.97
CA LYS A 456 23.87 5.18 12.50
C LYS A 456 24.80 4.58 11.46
N ASP A 457 25.89 3.97 11.93
CA ASP A 457 26.72 3.14 11.06
C ASP A 457 25.86 2.04 10.39
N PHE A 458 26.13 1.79 9.12
CA PHE A 458 25.38 0.82 8.33
C PHE A 458 26.23 -0.38 7.93
N VAL A 459 25.63 -1.57 8.01
CA VAL A 459 26.22 -2.84 7.63
C VAL A 459 25.17 -3.63 6.84
N ILE A 460 25.56 -4.14 5.68
CA ILE A 460 24.71 -4.97 4.81
C ILE A 460 25.08 -6.45 4.93
N GLY A 461 24.07 -7.31 5.00
CA GLY A 461 24.23 -8.77 4.91
C GLY A 461 24.75 -9.44 6.19
N ALA A 462 24.74 -8.75 7.32
CA ALA A 462 25.33 -9.27 8.56
C ALA A 462 24.67 -10.58 9.03
N ARG A 463 23.36 -10.73 8.81
CA ARG A 463 22.64 -11.93 9.22
C ARG A 463 22.97 -13.10 8.31
N VAL A 464 22.77 -12.95 6.99
CA VAL A 464 22.96 -14.05 6.04
C VAL A 464 24.43 -14.50 5.92
N GLU A 465 25.38 -13.60 6.18
CA GLU A 465 26.81 -13.90 6.26
C GLU A 465 27.20 -14.58 7.57
N GLY A 466 26.39 -14.43 8.64
CA GLY A 466 26.76 -14.88 9.98
C GLY A 466 27.92 -14.10 10.61
N ASN A 467 28.20 -12.91 10.07
CA ASN A 467 29.31 -12.06 10.47
C ASN A 467 28.78 -10.65 10.77
N PRO A 468 28.95 -10.12 12.00
CA PRO A 468 28.54 -8.75 12.33
C PRO A 468 29.16 -7.66 11.45
N ALA A 469 30.25 -7.94 10.74
CA ALA A 469 30.85 -7.02 9.77
C ALA A 469 30.11 -6.97 8.42
N GLY A 470 29.24 -7.93 8.12
CA GLY A 470 28.53 -8.04 6.85
C GLY A 470 29.45 -8.34 5.66
N PHE A 471 28.98 -7.99 4.46
CA PHE A 471 29.69 -8.27 3.20
C PHE A 471 30.84 -7.32 2.90
N ARG A 472 30.76 -6.08 3.40
CA ARG A 472 31.69 -5.00 3.05
C ARG A 472 32.90 -5.02 3.97
N THR A 473 34.02 -4.47 3.52
CA THR A 473 35.26 -4.51 4.32
C THR A 473 35.19 -3.68 5.60
N GLN A 474 34.38 -2.62 5.61
CA GLN A 474 34.20 -1.69 6.73
C GLN A 474 32.74 -1.22 6.76
N PRO A 475 32.14 -0.99 7.96
CA PRO A 475 30.83 -0.34 8.06
C PRO A 475 30.84 1.04 7.38
N TYR A 476 29.72 1.48 6.82
CA TYR A 476 29.58 2.88 6.44
C TYR A 476 29.43 3.73 7.68
N SER A 477 30.29 4.73 7.82
CA SER A 477 30.40 5.51 9.04
C SER A 477 30.92 6.92 8.75
N VAL A 478 30.41 7.87 9.52
CA VAL A 478 30.95 9.22 9.59
C VAL A 478 32.27 9.28 10.37
N ASP A 479 32.57 8.29 11.21
CA ASP A 479 33.83 8.22 11.95
C ASP A 479 34.96 7.74 11.02
N PRO A 480 35.98 8.57 10.74
CA PRO A 480 37.09 8.21 9.84
C PRO A 480 38.02 7.13 10.41
N THR A 481 37.85 6.76 11.69
CA THR A 481 38.56 5.64 12.32
C THR A 481 37.83 4.31 12.18
N VAL A 482 36.52 4.34 11.94
CA VAL A 482 35.68 3.15 11.65
C VAL A 482 35.71 2.85 10.16
N ASN A 483 35.47 3.86 9.32
CA ASN A 483 35.66 3.75 7.87
C ASN A 483 36.79 4.65 7.41
N THR A 484 37.86 4.04 6.90
CA THR A 484 39.13 4.68 6.52
C THR A 484 39.24 4.93 5.02
N LEU A 485 38.24 4.57 4.22
CA LEU A 485 38.27 4.66 2.77
C LEU A 485 38.18 6.13 2.30
N THR A 486 39.01 6.47 1.32
CA THR A 486 39.06 7.78 0.65
C THR A 486 39.09 7.61 -0.87
N TYR A 487 39.00 8.71 -1.63
CA TYR A 487 39.10 8.66 -3.08
C TYR A 487 40.42 8.00 -3.57
N ALA A 488 41.52 8.19 -2.85
CA ALA A 488 42.80 7.55 -3.16
C ALA A 488 42.77 6.02 -3.02
N SER A 489 41.89 5.47 -2.16
CA SER A 489 41.70 4.02 -2.04
C SER A 489 41.32 3.39 -3.39
N VAL A 490 40.49 4.07 -4.18
CA VAL A 490 40.01 3.59 -5.50
C VAL A 490 41.16 3.22 -6.43
N GLY A 491 42.29 3.93 -6.37
CA GLY A 491 43.45 3.69 -7.23
C GLY A 491 44.11 2.32 -7.06
N PHE A 492 43.76 1.57 -6.01
CA PHE A 492 44.29 0.23 -5.71
C PHE A 492 43.25 -0.88 -5.84
N LEU A 493 41.99 -0.55 -6.12
CA LEU A 493 40.88 -1.50 -6.15
C LEU A 493 40.62 -1.97 -7.59
N ILE A 494 40.34 -3.26 -7.74
CA ILE A 494 40.20 -3.93 -9.05
C ILE A 494 38.84 -4.62 -9.22
N GLU A 495 37.93 -4.39 -8.29
CA GLU A 495 36.66 -5.10 -8.14
C GLU A 495 35.58 -4.05 -7.77
N GLN A 496 34.41 -4.13 -8.41
CA GLN A 496 33.41 -3.08 -8.32
C GLN A 496 32.78 -2.93 -6.93
N HIS A 497 32.55 -4.00 -6.18
CA HIS A 497 31.97 -3.90 -4.84
C HIS A 497 32.92 -3.14 -3.91
N ASN A 498 34.22 -3.47 -3.93
CA ASN A 498 35.22 -2.75 -3.15
C ASN A 498 35.28 -1.25 -3.51
N ILE A 499 35.13 -0.91 -4.80
CA ILE A 499 35.07 0.50 -5.24
C ILE A 499 33.77 1.15 -4.75
N GLY A 500 32.66 0.40 -4.79
CA GLY A 500 31.35 0.84 -4.29
C GLY A 500 31.36 1.19 -2.82
N GLU A 501 32.13 0.47 -1.99
CA GLU A 501 32.29 0.80 -0.57
C GLU A 501 32.81 2.21 -0.35
N VAL A 502 33.74 2.68 -1.20
CA VAL A 502 34.27 4.05 -1.13
C VAL A 502 33.16 5.05 -1.44
N TRP A 503 32.38 4.80 -2.50
CA TRP A 503 31.32 5.71 -2.93
C TRP A 503 30.14 5.75 -1.96
N ALA A 504 29.67 4.58 -1.49
CA ALA A 504 28.62 4.48 -0.49
C ALA A 504 29.01 5.20 0.80
N ASN A 505 30.26 5.04 1.28
CA ASN A 505 30.70 5.76 2.47
C ASN A 505 30.76 7.28 2.25
N MET A 506 31.17 7.76 1.06
CA MET A 506 31.08 9.19 0.73
C MET A 506 29.63 9.70 0.82
N LEU A 507 28.69 8.95 0.24
CA LEU A 507 27.27 9.30 0.27
C LEU A 507 26.64 9.20 1.67
N HIS A 508 27.08 8.25 2.50
CA HIS A 508 26.71 8.17 3.92
C HIS A 508 27.12 9.45 4.68
N ASN A 509 28.32 9.98 4.40
CA ASN A 509 28.79 11.23 5.00
C ASN A 509 28.01 12.45 4.45
N VAL A 510 27.59 12.44 3.18
CA VAL A 510 26.69 13.46 2.60
C VAL A 510 25.30 13.42 3.25
N TYR A 511 24.72 12.22 3.40
CA TYR A 511 23.45 12.00 4.09
C TYR A 511 23.51 12.56 5.52
N ALA A 512 24.52 12.17 6.28
CA ALA A 512 24.70 12.61 7.66
C ALA A 512 24.80 14.14 7.75
N ALA A 513 25.61 14.77 6.88
CA ALA A 513 25.76 16.21 6.86
C ALA A 513 24.44 16.94 6.59
N LEU A 514 23.63 16.44 5.64
CA LEU A 514 22.31 17.00 5.34
C LEU A 514 21.32 16.81 6.48
N VAL A 515 21.31 15.64 7.13
CA VAL A 515 20.43 15.37 8.29
C VAL A 515 20.83 16.21 9.50
N ASP A 516 22.13 16.42 9.74
CA ASP A 516 22.62 17.27 10.82
C ASP A 516 22.21 18.74 10.61
N GLU A 517 22.22 19.23 9.36
CA GLU A 517 21.82 20.61 9.03
C GLU A 517 20.30 20.80 9.02
N HIS A 518 19.56 19.87 8.41
CA HIS A 518 18.14 20.05 8.09
C HIS A 518 17.18 19.20 8.93
N GLY A 519 17.69 18.33 9.80
CA GLY A 519 16.91 17.37 10.57
C GLY A 519 16.50 16.12 9.77
N PHE A 520 15.67 15.27 10.39
CA PHE A 520 15.19 14.01 9.83
C PHE A 520 13.66 13.99 9.77
N SER A 521 13.12 13.49 8.66
CA SER A 521 11.69 13.25 8.48
C SER A 521 11.35 11.76 8.59
N ASP A 522 10.51 11.41 9.56
CA ASP A 522 9.90 10.07 9.67
C ASP A 522 8.96 9.74 8.49
N LYS A 523 8.64 10.74 7.65
CA LYS A 523 7.70 10.61 6.53
C LYS A 523 8.38 10.59 5.17
N ALA A 524 9.71 10.62 5.10
CA ALA A 524 10.44 10.78 3.84
C ALA A 524 10.08 9.74 2.77
N MET A 525 9.65 8.53 3.14
CA MET A 525 9.20 7.50 2.19
C MET A 525 7.80 7.74 1.59
N THR A 526 7.00 8.61 2.20
CA THR A 526 5.59 8.86 1.81
C THR A 526 5.31 10.31 1.46
N ASP A 527 6.18 11.24 1.85
CA ASP A 527 6.09 12.66 1.53
C ASP A 527 7.46 13.19 1.04
N PRO A 528 7.64 13.41 -0.28
CA PRO A 528 8.88 13.90 -0.85
C PRO A 528 9.00 15.44 -0.75
N ASN A 529 8.03 16.16 -0.19
CA ASN A 529 8.02 17.63 -0.22
C ASN A 529 8.68 18.27 1.01
N GLY A 530 9.16 17.45 1.94
CA GLY A 530 9.90 17.89 3.12
C GLY A 530 11.19 18.61 2.76
N SER A 531 11.65 19.45 3.69
CA SER A 531 12.97 20.11 3.61
C SER A 531 14.01 19.44 4.50
N GLU A 532 13.64 18.36 5.19
CA GLU A 532 14.52 17.60 6.07
C GLU A 532 15.64 16.89 5.28
N GLY A 533 16.78 16.67 5.93
CA GLY A 533 18.01 16.26 5.28
C GLY A 533 17.92 14.91 4.56
N ASN A 534 17.17 13.96 5.10
CA ASN A 534 16.95 12.67 4.45
C ASN A 534 16.03 12.78 3.21
N VAL A 535 15.12 13.75 3.16
CA VAL A 535 14.31 14.07 1.97
C VAL A 535 15.19 14.77 0.93
N VAL A 536 15.94 15.79 1.34
CA VAL A 536 16.87 16.51 0.47
C VAL A 536 17.87 15.54 -0.15
N PHE A 537 18.50 14.67 0.66
CA PHE A 537 19.47 13.69 0.19
C PHE A 537 18.92 12.80 -0.92
N LEU A 538 17.73 12.23 -0.75
CA LEU A 538 17.18 11.31 -1.73
C LEU A 538 16.80 12.02 -3.04
N HIS A 539 16.33 13.27 -3.00
CA HIS A 539 16.16 14.09 -4.20
C HIS A 539 17.49 14.30 -4.93
N LEU A 540 18.53 14.70 -4.20
CA LEU A 540 19.85 14.95 -4.80
C LEU A 540 20.45 13.68 -5.40
N LEU A 541 20.25 12.52 -4.76
CA LEU A 541 20.68 11.22 -5.25
C LEU A 541 20.02 10.88 -6.59
N ILE A 542 18.68 10.91 -6.65
CA ILE A 542 17.91 10.52 -7.84
C ILE A 542 18.05 11.53 -8.99
N ASP A 543 18.04 12.83 -8.68
CA ASP A 543 18.31 13.86 -9.68
C ASP A 543 19.74 13.76 -10.21
N GLY A 544 20.72 13.51 -9.33
CA GLY A 544 22.12 13.32 -9.70
C GLY A 544 22.32 12.14 -10.65
N LEU A 545 21.65 11.01 -10.40
CA LEU A 545 21.66 9.85 -11.30
C LEU A 545 21.18 10.23 -12.72
N SER A 546 20.17 11.09 -12.82
CA SER A 546 19.62 11.56 -14.10
C SER A 546 20.55 12.53 -14.84
N LEU A 547 21.44 13.22 -14.11
CA LEU A 547 22.40 14.19 -14.66
C LEU A 547 23.72 13.52 -15.10
N ASN A 548 24.03 12.34 -14.58
CA ASN A 548 25.28 11.66 -14.86
C ASN A 548 25.52 11.41 -16.36
N PRO A 549 26.76 11.62 -16.86
CA PRO A 549 27.13 11.15 -18.17
C PRO A 549 27.16 9.62 -18.22
N CYS A 550 27.24 9.06 -19.42
CA CYS A 550 27.43 7.62 -19.58
C CYS A 550 28.83 7.20 -19.12
N ASN A 551 28.91 6.19 -18.25
CA ASN A 551 30.12 5.74 -17.55
C ASN A 551 30.82 6.87 -16.76
N PRO A 552 30.13 7.43 -15.75
CA PRO A 552 30.68 8.54 -14.96
C PRO A 552 31.89 8.11 -14.13
N THR A 553 32.80 9.04 -13.87
CA THR A 553 33.81 8.92 -12.81
C THR A 553 33.26 9.39 -11.46
N PHE A 554 34.00 9.19 -10.37
CA PHE A 554 33.62 9.72 -9.05
C PHE A 554 33.42 11.24 -9.07
N GLN A 555 34.26 11.98 -9.81
CA GLN A 555 34.10 13.43 -9.97
C GLN A 555 32.81 13.78 -10.70
N ASP A 556 32.51 13.09 -11.81
CA ASP A 556 31.27 13.32 -12.55
C ASP A 556 30.05 13.10 -11.66
N ALA A 557 30.04 12.01 -10.89
CA ALA A 557 28.96 11.67 -9.97
C ALA A 557 28.80 12.66 -8.81
N ARG A 558 29.91 13.13 -8.22
CA ARG A 558 29.89 14.21 -7.22
C ARG A 558 29.31 15.48 -7.80
N ASP A 559 29.83 15.90 -8.95
CA ASP A 559 29.45 17.16 -9.59
C ASP A 559 27.97 17.11 -10.02
N ALA A 560 27.46 15.95 -10.43
CA ALA A 560 26.05 15.73 -10.72
C ALA A 560 25.15 15.93 -9.48
N ILE A 561 25.54 15.43 -8.31
CA ILE A 561 24.80 15.64 -7.05
C ILE A 561 24.81 17.12 -6.64
N ILE A 562 25.94 17.80 -6.77
CA ILE A 562 26.05 19.25 -6.47
C ILE A 562 25.22 20.06 -7.48
N GLN A 563 25.22 19.67 -8.76
CA GLN A 563 24.39 20.31 -9.78
C GLN A 563 22.90 20.06 -9.56
N ALA A 564 22.52 18.89 -9.04
CA ALA A 564 21.14 18.61 -8.62
C ALA A 564 20.69 19.59 -7.53
N ASP A 565 21.56 19.90 -6.56
CA ASP A 565 21.27 20.91 -5.53
C ASP A 565 21.09 22.31 -6.13
N GLN A 566 21.93 22.68 -7.09
CA GLN A 566 21.77 23.93 -7.83
C GLN A 566 20.43 24.00 -8.58
N ASN A 567 20.00 22.89 -9.19
CA ASN A 567 18.76 22.83 -9.97
C ASN A 567 17.51 22.88 -9.10
N ARG A 568 17.50 22.12 -7.99
CA ARG A 568 16.31 21.94 -7.15
C ARG A 568 16.22 22.95 -6.00
N TYR A 569 17.34 23.21 -5.34
CA TYR A 569 17.41 24.02 -4.12
C TYR A 569 18.17 25.33 -4.31
N ASN A 570 18.49 25.70 -5.55
CA ASN A 570 19.25 26.91 -5.89
C ASN A 570 20.64 26.97 -5.23
N GLY A 571 21.27 25.82 -4.96
CA GLY A 571 22.63 25.75 -4.44
C GLY A 571 22.73 25.97 -2.92
N GLN A 572 21.61 25.89 -2.20
CA GLN A 572 21.58 26.13 -0.75
C GLN A 572 22.48 25.17 0.05
N ASN A 573 22.77 23.99 -0.48
CA ASN A 573 23.57 22.97 0.19
C ASN A 573 24.98 22.82 -0.41
N GLU A 574 25.34 23.61 -1.43
CA GLU A 574 26.59 23.46 -2.19
C GLU A 574 27.83 23.30 -1.28
N CYS A 575 28.00 24.20 -0.30
CA CYS A 575 29.16 24.14 0.59
C CYS A 575 29.15 22.96 1.55
N LEU A 576 27.97 22.50 1.97
CA LEU A 576 27.82 21.32 2.81
C LEU A 576 28.21 20.06 2.03
N LEU A 577 27.74 19.94 0.79
CA LEU A 577 28.07 18.84 -0.12
C LEU A 577 29.57 18.79 -0.42
N TRP A 578 30.18 19.93 -0.79
CA TRP A 578 31.63 20.00 -1.02
C TRP A 578 32.44 19.58 0.20
N LYS A 579 32.06 20.04 1.40
CA LYS A 579 32.74 19.65 2.65
C LYS A 579 32.61 18.16 2.92
N ALA A 580 31.44 17.58 2.70
CA ALA A 580 31.22 16.15 2.90
C ALA A 580 32.10 15.30 1.96
N PHE A 581 32.12 15.61 0.66
CA PHE A 581 32.97 14.90 -0.31
C PHE A 581 34.47 15.11 -0.07
N ALA A 582 34.89 16.35 0.22
CA ALA A 582 36.28 16.68 0.52
C ALA A 582 36.78 15.98 1.79
N SER A 583 35.91 15.73 2.79
CA SER A 583 36.28 14.99 4.00
C SER A 583 36.73 13.55 3.73
N ARG A 584 36.37 13.00 2.56
CA ARG A 584 36.77 11.68 2.06
C ARG A 584 37.69 11.75 0.83
N GLY A 585 38.34 12.89 0.61
CA GLY A 585 39.35 13.08 -0.43
C GLY A 585 38.83 13.41 -1.82
N LEU A 586 37.52 13.63 -1.99
CA LEU A 586 36.92 13.99 -3.29
C LEU A 586 36.65 15.50 -3.41
N GLY A 587 37.61 16.33 -3.01
CA GLY A 587 37.58 17.79 -3.12
C GLY A 587 37.79 18.34 -4.54
N VAL A 588 37.83 19.67 -4.67
CA VAL A 588 37.79 20.38 -5.96
C VAL A 588 38.87 19.90 -6.94
N ASN A 589 40.06 19.59 -6.45
CA ASN A 589 41.20 19.21 -7.27
C ASN A 589 41.46 17.69 -7.34
N ALA A 590 40.59 16.88 -6.73
CA ALA A 590 40.72 15.43 -6.69
C ALA A 590 40.75 14.84 -8.10
N ARG A 591 41.82 14.11 -8.43
CA ARG A 591 42.02 13.54 -9.78
C ARG A 591 42.97 12.37 -9.76
N ARG A 592 42.76 11.41 -10.66
CA ARG A 592 43.63 10.23 -10.82
C ARG A 592 43.85 9.50 -9.49
N PHE A 593 42.79 9.38 -8.69
CA PHE A 593 42.82 8.71 -7.38
C PHE A 593 43.86 9.33 -6.43
N GLN A 594 43.98 10.66 -6.46
CA GLN A 594 44.70 11.43 -5.46
C GLN A 594 43.67 12.22 -4.66
N ASP A 595 43.75 12.08 -3.34
CA ASP A 595 42.90 12.81 -2.41
C ASP A 595 43.14 14.31 -2.54
N ASP A 596 42.06 15.07 -2.42
CA ASP A 596 42.06 16.51 -2.26
C ASP A 596 41.00 16.86 -1.22
N ASP A 597 41.37 17.65 -0.22
CA ASP A 597 40.50 18.10 0.87
C ASP A 597 40.02 19.54 0.67
N THR A 598 40.30 20.14 -0.49
CA THR A 598 39.94 21.52 -0.78
C THR A 598 38.47 21.66 -1.18
N VAL A 599 37.86 22.77 -0.74
CA VAL A 599 36.50 23.18 -1.08
C VAL A 599 36.53 24.50 -1.87
N PRO A 600 35.46 24.88 -2.60
CA PRO A 600 35.40 26.18 -3.27
C PRO A 600 35.63 27.35 -2.31
N ASN A 601 36.24 28.44 -2.78
CA ASN A 601 36.60 29.59 -1.93
C ASN A 601 35.41 30.33 -1.29
N ASN A 602 34.20 30.13 -1.81
CA ASN A 602 32.95 30.66 -1.27
C ASN A 602 32.33 29.77 -0.18
N CYS A 603 33.02 28.68 0.17
CA CYS A 603 32.72 27.75 1.25
C CYS A 603 33.81 27.82 2.35
#